data_AF-A0A396HGG6-F1
#
_entry.id   AF-A0A396HGG6-F1
#
_cell.length_a   1.000
_cell.length_b   1.000
_cell.length_c   1.000
_cell.angle_alpha   90.00
_cell.angle_beta   90.00
_cell.angle_gamma   90.00
#
_symmetry.space_group_name_H-M   'P 1'
#
loop_
_entity.id
_entity.type
_entity.pdbx_description
1 polymer ?
#
loop_
_entity_poly.entity_id
_entity_poly.type
_entity_poly.pdbx_seq_one_letter_code
_entity_poly.pdbx_strand_id
1 'polypeptide(L)'
;MLAEGIFQIFTCGFPPLEDRDISLQVLAGHDFFGGGTFTKEETIRQVEMEKRAVNDMFVILSDIWLDKEETFGKLEIVLDGFESVDVVPSLFVFMGDFCSEKCSLAFNAYSSLRSQFGKLGQIIAARPRLKENCRFLFIPGPGDAGSTALPRCALPKYLTEELQNYISGAIFSSNPCRVKFYTQEIVFFRQDQLYNMRRSCLLPPSETETVDPFQHLVATITHQSHLCPLPLTKQQPIIWNYDHSLHLYPNPHTIVLGDRSPQKAFKYTGITCFNTGSFSMDSTFVVYRPCSQEVELSSL
;
A
#
# COMPACT_ATOMS: atom_id res chain seq x y z
N MET A 1 27.19 -38.66 0.66
CA MET A 1 27.45 -38.04 1.98
C MET A 1 28.35 -36.84 1.76
N LEU A 2 27.90 -35.64 2.11
CA LEU A 2 28.75 -34.44 2.08
C LEU A 2 29.88 -34.66 3.10
N ALA A 3 31.13 -34.68 2.65
CA ALA A 3 32.26 -35.22 3.42
C ALA A 3 32.66 -34.41 4.66
N GLU A 4 32.15 -33.17 4.85
CA GLU A 4 32.53 -32.29 5.97
C GLU A 4 31.37 -31.44 6.55
N GLY A 5 30.11 -31.79 6.28
CA GLY A 5 28.97 -30.99 6.77
C GLY A 5 28.82 -29.60 6.14
N ILE A 6 29.58 -29.31 5.08
CA ILE A 6 29.52 -28.07 4.30
C ILE A 6 28.52 -28.25 3.15
N PHE A 7 27.55 -27.33 3.03
CA PHE A 7 26.65 -27.25 1.87
C PHE A 7 27.22 -26.25 0.86
N GLN A 8 27.79 -26.75 -0.24
CA GLN A 8 28.36 -25.93 -1.31
C GLN A 8 27.28 -25.55 -2.33
N ILE A 9 27.12 -24.24 -2.57
CA ILE A 9 26.10 -23.69 -3.45
C ILE A 9 26.76 -23.28 -4.78
N PHE A 10 26.31 -23.87 -5.89
CA PHE A 10 26.73 -23.48 -7.24
C PHE A 10 25.78 -22.46 -7.88
N THR A 11 24.49 -22.56 -7.58
CA THR A 11 23.46 -21.66 -8.09
C THR A 11 22.43 -21.43 -6.98
N CYS A 12 22.04 -20.18 -6.80
CA CYS A 12 20.98 -19.77 -5.89
C CYS A 12 19.87 -19.16 -6.73
N GLY A 13 18.62 -19.47 -6.41
CA GLY A 13 17.47 -18.96 -7.14
C GLY A 13 16.23 -18.98 -6.26
N PHE A 14 15.21 -18.27 -6.70
CA PHE A 14 13.92 -18.27 -6.03
C PHE A 14 13.12 -19.55 -6.29
N PRO A 15 12.22 -19.94 -5.38
CA PRO A 15 11.23 -20.96 -5.69
C PRO A 15 10.39 -20.52 -6.90
N PRO A 16 9.91 -21.47 -7.74
CA PRO A 16 9.10 -21.12 -8.89
C PRO A 16 7.80 -20.43 -8.44
N LEU A 17 7.38 -19.43 -9.21
CA LEU A 17 6.12 -18.74 -8.94
C LEU A 17 4.95 -19.57 -9.47
N GLU A 18 3.93 -19.77 -8.63
CA GLU A 18 2.68 -20.40 -9.02
C GLU A 18 1.74 -19.37 -9.67
N ASP A 19 1.07 -19.79 -10.75
CA ASP A 19 0.03 -19.00 -11.39
C ASP A 19 -1.20 -18.89 -10.49
N ARG A 20 -1.74 -17.67 -10.37
CA ARG A 20 -2.90 -17.37 -9.53
C ARG A 20 -4.11 -18.25 -9.87
N ASP A 21 -4.37 -18.53 -11.15
CA ASP A 21 -5.53 -19.33 -11.57
C ASP A 21 -5.39 -20.79 -11.11
N ILE A 22 -4.15 -21.30 -11.07
CA ILE A 22 -3.85 -22.64 -10.53
C ILE A 22 -4.06 -22.64 -9.02
N SER A 23 -3.54 -21.64 -8.30
CA SER A 23 -3.73 -21.51 -6.85
C SER A 23 -5.22 -21.51 -6.50
N LEU A 24 -6.03 -20.70 -7.20
CA LEU A 24 -7.47 -20.58 -6.91
C LEU A 24 -8.24 -21.88 -7.15
N GLN A 25 -7.84 -22.70 -8.13
CA GLN A 25 -8.44 -24.02 -8.35
C GLN A 25 -8.16 -24.97 -7.19
N VAL A 26 -6.93 -24.98 -6.67
CA VAL A 26 -6.52 -25.84 -5.54
C VAL A 26 -7.23 -25.44 -4.25
N LEU A 27 -7.44 -24.14 -4.04
CA LEU A 27 -8.04 -23.60 -2.81
C LEU A 27 -9.56 -23.82 -2.70
N ALA A 28 -10.20 -24.39 -3.71
CA ALA A 28 -11.58 -24.89 -3.67
C ALA A 28 -12.61 -23.90 -3.11
N GLY A 29 -12.43 -22.60 -3.35
CA GLY A 29 -13.38 -21.55 -2.93
C GLY A 29 -13.20 -21.03 -1.50
N HIS A 30 -12.10 -21.37 -0.82
CA HIS A 30 -11.74 -20.71 0.44
C HIS A 30 -11.30 -19.25 0.19
N ASP A 31 -11.75 -18.34 1.04
CA ASP A 31 -11.37 -16.92 0.96
C ASP A 31 -10.10 -16.64 1.78
N PHE A 32 -8.97 -16.54 1.07
CA PHE A 32 -7.67 -16.16 1.64
C PHE A 32 -7.45 -14.64 1.69
N PHE A 33 -8.24 -13.87 0.93
CA PHE A 33 -8.08 -12.43 0.86
C PHE A 33 -8.77 -11.73 2.03
N GLY A 34 -9.92 -12.27 2.47
CA GLY A 34 -10.71 -11.78 3.60
C GLY A 34 -11.90 -10.90 3.18
N GLY A 35 -12.38 -11.03 1.95
CA GLY A 35 -13.49 -10.25 1.38
C GLY A 35 -14.84 -10.98 1.32
N GLY A 36 -14.93 -12.17 1.89
CA GLY A 36 -16.04 -13.10 1.75
C GLY A 36 -15.96 -13.96 0.48
N THR A 37 -16.62 -15.11 0.53
CA THR A 37 -16.86 -15.96 -0.63
C THR A 37 -18.13 -15.53 -1.35
N PHE A 38 -18.10 -15.60 -2.68
CA PHE A 38 -19.26 -15.31 -3.53
C PHE A 38 -19.80 -16.61 -4.13
N THR A 39 -21.12 -16.67 -4.31
CA THR A 39 -21.75 -17.66 -5.20
C THR A 39 -21.30 -17.43 -6.65
N LYS A 40 -21.47 -18.42 -7.51
CA LYS A 40 -21.09 -18.29 -8.93
C LYS A 40 -21.82 -17.14 -9.60
N GLU A 41 -23.10 -16.97 -9.31
CA GLU A 41 -23.95 -15.90 -9.82
C GLU A 41 -23.45 -14.53 -9.36
N GLU A 42 -23.07 -14.40 -8.09
CA GLU A 42 -22.49 -13.17 -7.56
C GLU A 42 -21.13 -12.87 -8.20
N THR A 43 -20.27 -13.87 -8.39
CA THR A 43 -18.98 -13.69 -9.07
C THR A 43 -19.17 -13.14 -10.48
N ILE A 44 -20.10 -13.72 -11.26
CA ILE A 44 -20.41 -13.22 -12.61
C ILE A 44 -20.88 -11.77 -12.54
N ARG A 45 -21.76 -11.44 -11.59
CA ARG A 45 -22.23 -10.07 -11.39
C ARG A 45 -21.10 -9.11 -11.03
N GLN A 46 -20.15 -9.51 -10.17
CA GLN A 46 -18.98 -8.70 -9.81
C GLN A 46 -18.12 -8.41 -11.06
N VAL A 47 -17.85 -9.43 -11.89
CA VAL A 47 -17.11 -9.27 -13.15
C VAL A 47 -17.81 -8.30 -14.11
N GLU A 48 -19.13 -8.39 -14.23
CA GLU A 48 -19.90 -7.48 -15.08
C GLU A 48 -19.89 -6.03 -14.57
N MET A 49 -20.01 -5.84 -13.24
CA MET A 49 -19.95 -4.51 -12.64
C MET A 49 -18.55 -3.90 -12.77
N GLU A 50 -17.50 -4.70 -12.59
CA GLU A 50 -16.11 -4.28 -12.80
C GLU A 50 -15.89 -3.75 -14.21
N LYS A 51 -16.37 -4.47 -15.24
CA LYS A 51 -16.27 -4.04 -16.65
C LYS A 51 -17.01 -2.72 -16.94
N ARG A 52 -18.00 -2.34 -16.14
CA ARG A 52 -18.72 -1.06 -16.26
C ARG A 52 -18.02 0.06 -15.50
N ALA A 53 -17.21 -0.29 -14.51
CA ALA A 53 -16.47 0.62 -13.65
C ALA A 53 -15.15 1.14 -14.28
N VAL A 54 -15.13 1.35 -15.60
CA VAL A 54 -13.92 1.72 -16.36
C VAL A 54 -13.39 3.11 -15.96
N ASN A 55 -14.29 3.98 -15.52
CA ASN A 55 -13.96 5.34 -15.11
C ASN A 55 -13.59 5.45 -13.62
N ASP A 56 -13.79 4.38 -12.83
CA ASP A 56 -13.41 4.40 -11.42
C ASP A 56 -11.89 4.47 -11.31
N MET A 57 -11.41 5.39 -10.47
CA MET A 57 -10.00 5.60 -10.24
C MET A 57 -9.71 5.81 -8.76
N PHE A 58 -8.53 5.35 -8.33
CA PHE A 58 -7.98 5.53 -7.00
C PHE A 58 -6.83 6.51 -7.06
N VAL A 59 -6.83 7.50 -6.18
CA VAL A 59 -5.70 8.43 -6.02
C VAL A 59 -4.94 8.04 -4.77
N ILE A 60 -3.66 7.69 -4.94
CA ILE A 60 -2.85 7.07 -3.90
C ILE A 60 -1.64 7.95 -3.65
N LEU A 61 -1.46 8.34 -2.39
CA LEU A 61 -0.36 9.16 -1.90
C LEU A 61 0.33 8.45 -0.74
N SER A 62 1.64 8.66 -0.59
CA SER A 62 2.37 8.20 0.60
C SER A 62 3.36 9.22 1.14
N ASP A 63 3.69 9.08 2.43
CA ASP A 63 4.66 9.94 3.13
C ASP A 63 4.23 11.41 3.09
N ILE A 64 3.13 11.70 3.81
CA ILE A 64 2.33 12.91 3.71
C ILE A 64 2.43 13.69 5.02
N TRP A 65 3.47 14.51 5.13
CA TRP A 65 3.81 15.24 6.35
C TRP A 65 2.86 16.41 6.59
N LEU A 66 1.84 16.18 7.42
CA LEU A 66 0.81 17.15 7.78
C LEU A 66 1.33 18.24 8.73
N ASP A 67 2.55 18.14 9.25
CA ASP A 67 3.20 19.20 10.02
C ASP A 67 3.84 20.28 9.14
N LYS A 68 3.88 20.08 7.82
CA LYS A 68 4.42 21.06 6.86
C LYS A 68 3.29 21.75 6.11
N GLU A 69 3.24 23.08 6.21
CA GLU A 69 2.29 23.92 5.44
C GLU A 69 2.44 23.72 3.92
N GLU A 70 3.67 23.48 3.43
CA GLU A 70 3.92 23.19 2.01
C GLU A 70 3.19 21.92 1.54
N THR A 71 3.15 20.86 2.38
CA THR A 71 2.39 19.63 2.07
C THR A 71 0.90 19.94 1.95
N PHE A 72 0.34 20.78 2.83
CA PHE A 72 -1.07 21.17 2.75
C PHE A 72 -1.39 21.93 1.46
N GLY A 73 -0.54 22.91 1.09
CA GLY A 73 -0.73 23.64 -0.17
C GLY A 73 -0.72 22.71 -1.38
N LYS A 74 0.18 21.73 -1.41
CA LYS A 74 0.23 20.70 -2.46
C LYS A 74 -0.99 19.78 -2.44
N LEU A 75 -1.44 19.35 -1.26
CA LEU A 75 -2.66 18.54 -1.11
C LEU A 75 -3.89 19.30 -1.61
N GLU A 76 -4.00 20.59 -1.32
CA GLU A 76 -5.09 21.44 -1.82
C GLU A 76 -5.10 21.46 -3.35
N ILE A 77 -3.94 21.63 -4.00
CA ILE A 77 -3.82 21.59 -5.47
C ILE A 77 -4.30 20.25 -6.04
N VAL A 78 -3.87 19.12 -5.46
CA VAL A 78 -4.31 17.77 -5.92
C VAL A 78 -5.82 17.64 -5.75
N LEU A 79 -6.34 17.98 -4.57
CA LEU A 79 -7.77 17.86 -4.28
C LEU A 79 -8.61 18.80 -5.16
N ASP A 80 -8.15 20.02 -5.46
CA ASP A 80 -8.82 20.94 -6.39
C ASP A 80 -8.79 20.42 -7.82
N GLY A 81 -7.67 19.81 -8.23
CA GLY A 81 -7.57 19.11 -9.51
C GLY A 81 -8.64 18.03 -9.64
N PHE A 82 -8.85 17.21 -8.61
CA PHE A 82 -9.85 16.14 -8.65
C PHE A 82 -11.29 16.59 -8.35
N GLU A 83 -11.50 17.73 -7.68
CA GLU A 83 -12.83 18.33 -7.49
C GLU A 83 -13.34 18.96 -8.81
N SER A 84 -12.42 19.43 -9.67
CA SER A 84 -12.76 20.11 -10.93
C SER A 84 -12.96 19.19 -12.14
N VAL A 85 -12.53 17.93 -12.09
CA VAL A 85 -12.75 16.95 -13.17
C VAL A 85 -14.19 16.41 -13.18
N ASP A 86 -14.63 15.92 -14.34
CA ASP A 86 -15.97 15.36 -14.50
C ASP A 86 -16.17 14.08 -13.68
N VAL A 87 -15.16 13.20 -13.67
CA VAL A 87 -15.18 11.93 -12.94
C VAL A 87 -14.33 12.08 -11.67
N VAL A 88 -15.00 12.15 -10.53
CA VAL A 88 -14.35 12.13 -9.23
C VAL A 88 -13.81 10.73 -8.92
N PRO A 89 -12.65 10.63 -8.24
CA PRO A 89 -12.12 9.35 -7.81
C PRO A 89 -13.06 8.67 -6.81
N SER A 90 -13.09 7.34 -6.85
CA SER A 90 -13.90 6.54 -5.93
C SER A 90 -13.20 6.30 -4.60
N LEU A 91 -11.87 6.38 -4.58
CA LEU A 91 -11.05 6.19 -3.38
C LEU A 91 -9.80 7.09 -3.40
N PHE A 92 -9.61 7.86 -2.34
CA PHE A 92 -8.33 8.46 -1.98
C PHE A 92 -7.66 7.59 -0.91
N VAL A 93 -6.41 7.20 -1.15
CA VAL A 93 -5.60 6.43 -0.21
C VAL A 93 -4.44 7.31 0.27
N PHE A 94 -4.48 7.65 1.55
CA PHE A 94 -3.43 8.37 2.23
C PHE A 94 -2.61 7.38 3.06
N MET A 95 -1.43 7.02 2.56
CA MET A 95 -0.46 6.24 3.33
C MET A 95 0.44 7.21 4.10
N GLY A 96 0.70 6.90 5.38
CA GLY A 96 1.65 7.66 6.21
C GLY A 96 3.07 7.66 5.62
N ASP A 97 4.08 8.22 6.28
CA ASP A 97 4.02 8.85 7.59
C ASP A 97 3.28 10.19 7.53
N PHE A 98 2.45 10.49 8.54
CA PHE A 98 1.67 11.73 8.62
C PHE A 98 2.41 12.89 9.28
N CYS A 99 3.61 12.64 9.81
CA CYS A 99 4.52 13.65 10.34
C CYS A 99 5.91 13.46 9.73
N SER A 100 6.63 14.55 9.54
CA SER A 100 8.01 14.53 9.02
C SER A 100 9.01 13.88 9.99
N GLU A 101 8.74 13.97 11.28
CA GLU A 101 9.48 13.29 12.34
C GLU A 101 8.64 12.19 12.98
N LYS A 102 9.31 11.18 13.55
CA LYS A 102 8.63 10.07 14.23
C LYS A 102 7.79 10.60 15.38
N CYS A 103 6.51 10.23 15.39
CA CYS A 103 5.59 10.59 16.47
C CYS A 103 6.12 10.03 17.80
N SER A 104 6.52 10.92 18.70
CA SER A 104 7.04 10.56 20.02
C SER A 104 6.13 11.11 21.12
N LEU A 105 6.20 10.52 22.31
CA LEU A 105 5.49 11.04 23.50
C LEU A 105 6.05 12.39 23.98
N ALA A 106 7.20 12.82 23.45
CA ALA A 106 7.78 14.11 23.78
C ALA A 106 7.14 15.22 22.92
N PHE A 107 6.92 16.39 23.52
CA PHE A 107 6.55 17.64 22.84
C PHE A 107 5.21 17.65 22.09
N ASN A 108 4.10 17.26 22.75
CA ASN A 108 2.74 17.49 22.22
C ASN A 108 2.49 16.96 20.80
N ALA A 109 3.31 16.03 20.30
CA ALA A 109 3.24 15.57 18.91
C ALA A 109 1.87 15.01 18.54
N TYR A 110 1.25 14.27 19.47
CA TYR A 110 -0.09 13.71 19.29
C TYR A 110 -1.19 14.77 19.22
N SER A 111 -1.15 15.82 20.06
CA SER A 111 -2.17 16.88 20.00
C SER A 111 -1.99 17.77 18.78
N SER A 112 -0.74 18.01 18.36
CA SER A 112 -0.43 18.68 17.10
C SER A 112 -0.97 17.88 15.91
N LEU A 113 -0.61 16.59 15.81
CA LEU A 113 -1.09 15.71 14.73
C LEU A 113 -2.61 15.60 14.69
N ARG A 114 -3.27 15.50 15.86
CA ARG A 114 -4.73 15.54 15.96
C ARG A 114 -5.31 16.80 15.31
N SER A 115 -4.76 17.97 15.65
CA SER A 115 -5.18 19.25 15.05
C SER A 115 -4.93 19.30 13.54
N GLN A 116 -3.81 18.74 13.06
CA GLN A 116 -3.51 18.67 11.63
C GLN A 116 -4.46 17.74 10.87
N PHE A 117 -4.87 16.62 11.47
CA PHE A 117 -5.95 15.78 10.93
C PHE A 117 -7.28 16.56 10.87
N GLY A 118 -7.59 17.39 11.86
CA GLY A 118 -8.72 18.32 11.82
C GLY A 118 -8.64 19.29 10.63
N LYS A 119 -7.47 19.91 10.41
CA LYS A 119 -7.22 20.80 9.26
C LYS A 119 -7.38 20.07 7.92
N LEU A 120 -6.84 18.87 7.78
CA LEU A 120 -7.03 18.02 6.61
C LEU A 120 -8.53 17.70 6.38
N GLY A 121 -9.25 17.39 7.45
CA GLY A 121 -10.70 17.16 7.41
C GLY A 121 -11.47 18.37 6.88
N GLN A 122 -11.13 19.58 7.32
CA GLN A 122 -11.72 20.83 6.84
C GLN A 122 -11.43 21.07 5.35
N ILE A 123 -10.18 20.86 4.94
CA ILE A 123 -9.74 21.01 3.55
C ILE A 123 -10.55 20.09 2.63
N ILE A 124 -10.67 18.81 2.97
CA ILE A 124 -11.48 17.87 2.17
C ILE A 124 -12.96 18.24 2.23
N ALA A 125 -13.48 18.67 3.40
CA ALA A 125 -14.88 19.04 3.53
C ALA A 125 -15.27 20.31 2.76
N ALA A 126 -14.32 21.17 2.43
CA ALA A 126 -14.52 22.32 1.55
C ALA A 126 -14.76 21.92 0.08
N ARG A 127 -14.55 20.65 -0.28
CA ARG A 127 -14.66 20.09 -1.63
C ARG A 127 -15.83 19.09 -1.66
N PRO A 128 -17.08 19.57 -1.86
CA PRO A 128 -18.28 18.78 -1.63
C PRO A 128 -18.39 17.57 -2.57
N ARG A 129 -17.94 17.67 -3.84
CA ARG A 129 -18.06 16.54 -4.77
C ARG A 129 -17.17 15.38 -4.32
N LEU A 130 -15.94 15.67 -3.91
CA LEU A 130 -15.04 14.68 -3.33
C LEU A 130 -15.61 14.10 -2.02
N LYS A 131 -16.12 14.95 -1.12
CA LYS A 131 -16.69 14.51 0.15
C LYS A 131 -17.85 13.53 -0.02
N GLU A 132 -18.73 13.78 -0.99
CA GLU A 132 -19.96 13.00 -1.19
C GLU A 132 -19.73 11.70 -1.97
N ASN A 133 -18.81 11.71 -2.95
CA ASN A 133 -18.66 10.61 -3.91
C ASN A 133 -17.36 9.81 -3.74
N CYS A 134 -16.39 10.30 -2.96
CA CYS A 134 -15.13 9.61 -2.73
C CYS A 134 -15.06 9.01 -1.33
N ARG A 135 -14.43 7.84 -1.22
CA ARG A 135 -14.02 7.26 0.05
C ARG A 135 -12.59 7.67 0.39
N PHE A 136 -12.29 7.79 1.67
CA PHE A 136 -10.95 8.18 2.14
C PHE A 136 -10.39 7.07 3.04
N LEU A 137 -9.30 6.45 2.60
CA LEU A 137 -8.59 5.39 3.31
C LEU A 137 -7.26 5.90 3.83
N PHE A 138 -7.02 5.74 5.13
CA PHE A 138 -5.80 6.13 5.81
C PHE A 138 -5.07 4.88 6.31
N ILE A 139 -3.79 4.75 5.95
CA ILE A 139 -2.94 3.61 6.28
C ILE A 139 -1.71 4.14 7.04
N PRO A 140 -1.43 3.67 8.27
CA PRO A 140 -0.33 4.18 9.07
C PRO A 140 1.03 3.76 8.52
N GLY A 141 1.99 4.68 8.51
CA GLY A 141 3.39 4.43 8.16
C GLY A 141 4.29 4.02 9.33
N PRO A 142 5.59 3.80 9.10
CA PRO A 142 6.57 3.42 10.12
C PRO A 142 6.90 4.48 11.18
N GLY A 143 6.71 5.76 10.87
CA GLY A 143 6.91 6.87 11.78
C GLY A 143 5.67 7.30 12.56
N ASP A 144 4.52 6.72 12.24
CA ASP A 144 3.23 7.10 12.84
C ASP A 144 3.02 6.53 14.24
N ALA A 145 2.02 7.10 14.92
CA ALA A 145 1.55 6.68 16.22
C ALA A 145 1.16 5.19 16.27
N GLY A 146 1.87 4.40 17.09
CA GLY A 146 1.52 3.00 17.36
C GLY A 146 2.72 2.08 17.50
N SER A 147 2.47 0.79 17.33
CA SER A 147 3.52 -0.23 17.30
C SER A 147 4.34 -0.13 16.01
N THR A 148 5.65 -0.33 16.10
CA THR A 148 6.53 -0.41 14.93
C THR A 148 6.53 -1.81 14.28
N ALA A 149 6.01 -2.82 14.99
CA ALA A 149 5.90 -4.20 14.51
C ALA A 149 4.75 -4.38 13.51
N LEU A 150 4.93 -5.30 12.56
CA LEU A 150 3.91 -5.65 11.56
C LEU A 150 3.04 -6.83 12.03
N PRO A 151 1.76 -6.89 11.61
CA PRO A 151 0.99 -5.80 11.02
C PRO A 151 0.76 -4.67 12.04
N ARG A 152 0.72 -3.43 11.57
CA ARG A 152 0.39 -2.28 12.41
C ARG A 152 -1.11 -2.09 12.48
N CYS A 153 -1.61 -1.83 13.68
CA CYS A 153 -2.99 -1.41 13.89
C CYS A 153 -3.27 -0.07 13.21
N ALA A 154 -4.55 0.21 12.95
CA ALA A 154 -4.99 1.54 12.54
C ALA A 154 -4.61 2.62 13.57
N LEU A 155 -4.56 3.87 13.12
CA LEU A 155 -4.29 5.01 13.99
C LEU A 155 -5.31 5.08 15.14
N PRO A 156 -4.88 5.42 16.37
CA PRO A 156 -5.77 5.56 17.51
C PRO A 156 -6.90 6.58 17.26
N LYS A 157 -8.12 6.25 17.71
CA LYS A 157 -9.32 7.10 17.54
C LYS A 157 -9.12 8.54 18.01
N TYR A 158 -8.39 8.74 19.11
CA TYR A 158 -8.04 10.07 19.63
C TYR A 158 -7.42 11.00 18.58
N LEU A 159 -6.61 10.46 17.65
CA LEU A 159 -5.97 11.25 16.58
C LEU A 159 -6.90 11.49 15.41
N THR A 160 -7.80 10.55 15.14
CA THR A 160 -8.64 10.53 13.93
C THR A 160 -9.98 11.22 14.11
N GLU A 161 -10.44 11.38 15.36
CA GLU A 161 -11.72 11.98 15.73
C GLU A 161 -11.96 13.34 15.07
N GLU A 162 -10.96 14.22 15.04
CA GLU A 162 -11.11 15.55 14.46
C GLU A 162 -11.34 15.51 12.95
N LEU A 163 -10.66 14.63 12.23
CA LEU A 163 -10.92 14.41 10.81
C LEU A 163 -12.31 13.80 10.58
N GLN A 164 -12.68 12.82 11.41
CA GLN A 164 -13.96 12.12 11.28
C GLN A 164 -15.17 13.01 11.57
N ASN A 165 -15.02 14.08 12.35
CA ASN A 165 -16.06 15.10 12.53
C ASN A 165 -16.43 15.79 11.20
N TYR A 166 -15.48 15.93 10.27
CA TYR A 166 -15.70 16.50 8.95
C TYR A 166 -16.04 15.44 7.90
N ILE A 167 -15.42 14.27 8.00
CA ILE A 167 -15.53 13.14 7.06
C ILE A 167 -15.89 11.87 7.85
N SER A 168 -17.17 11.71 8.17
CA SER A 168 -17.65 10.56 8.95
C SER A 168 -17.38 9.21 8.29
N GLY A 169 -17.27 9.17 6.95
CA GLY A 169 -16.95 7.99 6.16
C GLY A 169 -15.47 7.67 6.03
N ALA A 170 -14.55 8.40 6.69
CA ALA A 170 -13.11 8.15 6.63
C ALA A 170 -12.74 6.82 7.30
N ILE A 171 -11.99 6.00 6.58
CA ILE A 171 -11.60 4.64 6.95
C ILE A 171 -10.15 4.65 7.39
N PHE A 172 -9.89 4.31 8.64
CA PHE A 172 -8.52 4.12 9.15
C PHE A 172 -8.28 2.61 9.26
N SER A 173 -7.31 2.09 8.53
CA SER A 173 -7.03 0.65 8.44
C SER A 173 -5.63 0.30 8.97
N SER A 174 -5.33 -0.99 9.03
CA SER A 174 -4.01 -1.50 9.38
C SER A 174 -2.99 -1.25 8.28
N ASN A 175 -1.71 -1.51 8.59
CA ASN A 175 -0.65 -1.59 7.59
C ASN A 175 0.10 -2.93 7.73
N PRO A 176 0.05 -3.82 6.72
CA PRO A 176 -0.62 -3.65 5.44
C PRO A 176 -2.15 -3.62 5.53
N CYS A 177 -2.77 -3.21 4.43
CA CYS A 177 -4.21 -3.22 4.22
C CYS A 177 -4.54 -3.94 2.91
N ARG A 178 -5.72 -4.55 2.84
CA ARG A 178 -6.23 -5.23 1.64
C ARG A 178 -7.53 -4.58 1.22
N VAL A 179 -7.65 -4.23 -0.06
CA VAL A 179 -8.84 -3.66 -0.66
C VAL A 179 -9.29 -4.55 -1.80
N LYS A 180 -10.56 -4.94 -1.76
CA LYS A 180 -11.20 -5.70 -2.83
C LYS A 180 -12.08 -4.75 -3.65
N PHE A 181 -11.79 -4.61 -4.93
CA PHE A 181 -12.59 -3.83 -5.86
C PHE A 181 -13.23 -4.79 -6.86
N TYR A 182 -14.51 -5.12 -6.64
CA TYR A 182 -15.19 -6.21 -7.34
C TYR A 182 -14.39 -7.53 -7.28
N THR A 183 -13.76 -7.95 -8.39
CA THR A 183 -12.92 -9.15 -8.44
C THR A 183 -11.44 -8.86 -8.28
N GLN A 184 -11.02 -7.59 -8.33
CA GLN A 184 -9.65 -7.17 -8.16
C GLN A 184 -9.25 -7.16 -6.68
N GLU A 185 -8.03 -7.65 -6.43
CA GLU A 185 -7.44 -7.79 -5.11
C GLU A 185 -6.19 -6.93 -5.03
N ILE A 186 -6.24 -5.92 -4.18
CA ILE A 186 -5.22 -4.88 -4.08
C ILE A 186 -4.66 -4.87 -2.67
N VAL A 187 -3.34 -5.02 -2.55
CA VAL A 187 -2.63 -5.01 -1.27
C VAL A 187 -1.85 -3.71 -1.15
N PHE A 188 -2.11 -2.95 -0.09
CA PHE A 188 -1.38 -1.72 0.24
C PHE A 188 -0.40 -1.99 1.37
N PHE A 189 0.83 -1.52 1.20
CA PHE A 189 1.86 -1.71 2.21
C PHE A 189 2.79 -0.49 2.29
N ARG A 190 2.72 0.23 3.42
CA ARG A 190 3.55 1.40 3.68
C ARG A 190 4.78 1.01 4.49
N GLN A 191 5.92 0.89 3.82
CA GLN A 191 7.20 0.62 4.46
C GLN A 191 8.33 0.89 3.46
N ASP A 192 9.48 1.37 3.94
CA ASP A 192 10.68 1.58 3.11
C ASP A 192 11.36 0.24 2.78
N GLN A 193 10.65 -0.64 2.07
CA GLN A 193 11.04 -2.01 1.76
C GLN A 193 12.28 -2.08 0.88
N LEU A 194 12.41 -1.19 -0.11
CA LEU A 194 13.57 -1.19 -0.99
C LEU A 194 14.84 -0.93 -0.19
N TYR A 195 14.83 0.09 0.68
CA TYR A 195 15.94 0.38 1.57
C TYR A 195 16.26 -0.81 2.48
N ASN A 196 15.23 -1.40 3.09
CA ASN A 196 15.39 -2.54 3.99
C ASN A 196 16.00 -3.77 3.26
N MET A 197 15.40 -4.20 2.15
CA MET A 197 15.91 -5.33 1.36
C MET A 197 17.35 -5.11 0.91
N ARG A 198 17.67 -3.91 0.42
CA ARG A 198 19.03 -3.58 -0.05
C ARG A 198 20.06 -3.64 1.07
N ARG A 199 19.71 -3.18 2.26
CA ARG A 199 20.62 -3.21 3.42
C ARG A 199 20.88 -4.62 3.95
N SER A 200 19.94 -5.54 3.76
CA SER A 200 20.05 -6.94 4.20
C SER A 200 20.47 -7.90 3.09
N CYS A 201 20.76 -7.37 1.90
CA CYS A 201 21.16 -8.15 0.74
C CYS A 201 22.57 -8.71 0.95
N LEU A 202 22.72 -10.03 0.96
CA LEU A 202 24.03 -10.70 1.08
C LEU A 202 24.80 -10.68 -0.24
N LEU A 203 24.09 -10.86 -1.36
CA LEU A 203 24.63 -10.84 -2.71
C LEU A 203 23.90 -9.75 -3.48
N PRO A 204 24.62 -8.79 -4.09
CA PRO A 204 23.96 -7.80 -4.94
C PRO A 204 23.23 -8.52 -6.10
N PRO A 205 22.08 -7.98 -6.55
CA PRO A 205 21.39 -8.50 -7.72
C PRO A 205 22.32 -8.64 -8.92
N SER A 206 22.15 -9.71 -9.69
CA SER A 206 22.91 -9.87 -10.93
C SER A 206 22.50 -8.83 -11.96
N GLU A 207 23.47 -8.13 -12.53
CA GLU A 207 23.25 -7.18 -13.62
C GLU A 207 22.64 -7.85 -14.88
N THR A 208 22.76 -9.17 -14.99
CA THR A 208 22.19 -9.95 -16.11
C THR A 208 20.68 -10.12 -16.01
N GLU A 209 20.12 -10.19 -14.80
CA GLU A 209 18.69 -10.45 -14.59
C GLU A 209 17.91 -9.15 -14.48
N THR A 210 18.37 -8.23 -13.62
CA THR A 210 17.81 -6.89 -13.54
C THR A 210 18.81 -5.91 -12.92
N VAL A 211 19.00 -4.78 -13.59
CA VAL A 211 19.78 -3.65 -13.07
C VAL A 211 18.93 -2.80 -12.11
N ASP A 212 17.61 -2.96 -12.16
CA ASP A 212 16.67 -2.12 -11.42
C ASP A 212 16.36 -2.70 -10.03
N PRO A 213 16.75 -1.99 -8.95
CA PRO A 213 16.49 -2.45 -7.59
C PRO A 213 15.01 -2.67 -7.29
N PHE A 214 14.11 -1.89 -7.91
CA PHE A 214 12.68 -2.02 -7.71
C PHE A 214 12.13 -3.30 -8.34
N GLN A 215 12.51 -3.62 -9.57
CA GLN A 215 12.14 -4.90 -10.20
C GLN A 215 12.60 -6.10 -9.38
N HIS A 216 13.83 -6.06 -8.85
CA HIS A 216 14.34 -7.11 -7.98
C HIS A 216 13.54 -7.23 -6.68
N LEU A 217 13.15 -6.11 -6.06
CA LEU A 217 12.25 -6.09 -4.90
C LEU A 217 10.92 -6.78 -5.21
N VAL A 218 10.28 -6.40 -6.33
CA VAL A 218 8.98 -6.97 -6.75
C VAL A 218 9.10 -8.47 -6.98
N ALA A 219 10.15 -8.92 -7.67
CA ALA A 219 10.42 -10.34 -7.85
C ALA A 219 10.60 -11.05 -6.49
N THR A 220 11.38 -10.47 -5.58
CA THR A 220 11.64 -11.06 -4.26
C THR A 220 10.35 -11.26 -3.46
N ILE A 221 9.52 -10.22 -3.29
CA ILE A 221 8.29 -10.32 -2.48
C ILE A 221 7.27 -11.28 -3.10
N THR A 222 7.22 -11.32 -4.44
CA THR A 222 6.31 -12.19 -5.19
C THR A 222 6.71 -13.65 -5.05
N HIS A 223 7.98 -13.97 -5.32
CA HIS A 223 8.51 -15.33 -5.20
C HIS A 223 8.51 -15.85 -3.76
N GLN A 224 8.75 -14.99 -2.77
CA GLN A 224 8.64 -15.37 -1.36
C GLN A 224 7.19 -15.40 -0.87
N SER A 225 6.23 -14.95 -1.68
CA SER A 225 4.80 -14.85 -1.33
C SER A 225 4.58 -14.15 0.02
N HIS A 226 5.40 -13.15 0.33
CA HIS A 226 5.42 -12.45 1.61
C HIS A 226 5.81 -10.98 1.40
N LEU A 227 5.11 -10.05 2.06
CA LEU A 227 5.39 -8.61 1.94
C LEU A 227 6.73 -8.20 2.57
N CYS A 228 7.18 -8.92 3.59
CA CYS A 228 8.41 -8.60 4.32
C CYS A 228 9.24 -9.86 4.62
N PRO A 229 9.89 -10.50 3.64
CA PRO A 229 10.75 -11.66 3.83
C PRO A 229 12.11 -11.26 4.44
N LEU A 230 12.08 -10.68 5.64
CA LEU A 230 13.25 -10.12 6.32
C LEU A 230 13.39 -10.65 7.75
N PRO A 231 14.61 -10.72 8.30
CA PRO A 231 14.80 -11.21 9.66
C PRO A 231 14.14 -10.34 10.74
N LEU A 232 13.45 -11.00 11.67
CA LEU A 232 12.67 -10.34 12.73
C LEU A 232 13.51 -9.45 13.66
N THR A 233 14.71 -9.93 14.05
CA THR A 233 15.49 -9.33 15.14
C THR A 233 16.25 -8.06 14.74
N LYS A 234 16.68 -7.97 13.48
CA LYS A 234 17.57 -6.90 13.01
C LYS A 234 16.87 -5.86 12.14
N GLN A 235 15.70 -6.18 11.61
CA GLN A 235 15.13 -5.39 10.54
C GLN A 235 13.67 -5.00 10.75
N GLN A 236 12.78 -5.97 10.80
CA GLN A 236 11.36 -5.68 10.93
C GLN A 236 10.71 -6.69 11.88
N PRO A 237 10.35 -6.28 13.11
CA PRO A 237 9.59 -7.16 13.99
C PRO A 237 8.22 -7.44 13.38
N ILE A 238 7.84 -8.72 13.40
CA ILE A 238 6.52 -9.20 13.00
C ILE A 238 5.90 -9.88 14.22
N ILE A 239 4.63 -9.56 14.50
CA ILE A 239 3.84 -10.18 15.54
C ILE A 239 3.53 -11.60 15.07
N TRP A 240 4.14 -12.60 15.71
CA TRP A 240 4.10 -14.00 15.25
C TRP A 240 2.70 -14.53 14.97
N ASN A 241 1.71 -14.16 15.79
CA ASN A 241 0.32 -14.58 15.63
C ASN A 241 -0.34 -14.04 14.35
N TYR A 242 0.21 -12.99 13.75
CA TYR A 242 -0.35 -12.27 12.61
C TYR A 242 0.56 -12.29 11.36
N ASP A 243 1.58 -13.14 11.34
CA ASP A 243 2.48 -13.28 10.17
C ASP A 243 1.70 -13.60 8.88
N HIS A 244 0.65 -14.43 8.99
CA HIS A 244 -0.26 -14.76 7.90
C HIS A 244 -0.91 -13.55 7.20
N SER A 245 -1.03 -12.40 7.88
CA SER A 245 -1.60 -11.17 7.30
C SER A 245 -0.67 -10.51 6.28
N LEU A 246 0.63 -10.84 6.32
CA LEU A 246 1.66 -10.33 5.42
C LEU A 246 1.86 -11.23 4.19
N HIS A 247 1.17 -12.37 4.15
CA HIS A 247 1.25 -13.31 3.04
C HIS A 247 0.62 -12.70 1.77
N LEU A 248 1.22 -13.05 0.63
CA LEU A 248 0.77 -12.72 -0.71
C LEU A 248 0.26 -13.96 -1.45
N TYR A 249 -0.15 -15.01 -0.74
CA TYR A 249 -0.69 -16.23 -1.34
C TYR A 249 -2.20 -16.35 -1.09
N PRO A 250 -3.02 -16.53 -2.14
CA PRO A 250 -2.70 -16.40 -3.57
C PRO A 250 -2.20 -15.02 -3.96
N ASN A 251 -1.43 -14.97 -5.06
CA ASN A 251 -0.88 -13.72 -5.59
C ASN A 251 -1.98 -12.70 -5.85
N PRO A 252 -1.93 -11.48 -5.28
CA PRO A 252 -2.92 -10.44 -5.55
C PRO A 252 -2.80 -9.94 -6.99
N HIS A 253 -3.82 -9.23 -7.47
CA HIS A 253 -3.77 -8.58 -8.78
C HIS A 253 -2.80 -7.39 -8.75
N THR A 254 -2.83 -6.62 -7.65
CA THR A 254 -2.03 -5.40 -7.52
C THR A 254 -1.40 -5.28 -6.13
N ILE A 255 -0.12 -4.89 -6.11
CA ILE A 255 0.64 -4.60 -4.89
C ILE A 255 1.08 -3.14 -4.94
N VAL A 256 0.57 -2.35 -4.00
CA VAL A 256 0.88 -0.93 -3.84
C VAL A 256 1.85 -0.76 -2.70
N LEU A 257 3.05 -0.28 -3.02
CA LEU A 257 4.10 0.00 -2.05
C LEU A 257 4.15 1.51 -1.78
N GLY A 258 4.14 1.88 -0.50
CA GLY A 258 4.50 3.23 -0.05
C GLY A 258 5.95 3.23 0.42
N ASP A 259 6.88 3.48 -0.49
CA ASP A 259 8.31 3.57 -0.21
C ASP A 259 8.80 4.97 -0.58
N ARG A 260 9.73 5.51 0.20
CA ARG A 260 10.42 6.77 -0.09
C ARG A 260 11.31 6.73 -1.33
N SER A 261 11.54 5.55 -1.90
CA SER A 261 12.18 5.42 -3.21
C SER A 261 11.39 6.12 -4.32
N PRO A 262 11.99 6.40 -5.50
CA PRO A 262 11.28 7.05 -6.60
C PRO A 262 10.02 6.28 -7.03
N GLN A 263 9.02 7.02 -7.54
CA GLN A 263 7.81 6.41 -8.09
C GLN A 263 8.14 5.49 -9.27
N LYS A 264 7.51 4.32 -9.30
CA LYS A 264 7.77 3.33 -10.35
C LYS A 264 6.63 2.32 -10.44
N ALA A 265 6.32 1.89 -11.65
CA ALA A 265 5.40 0.80 -11.91
C ALA A 265 6.12 -0.34 -12.62
N PHE A 266 5.83 -1.57 -12.24
CA PHE A 266 6.36 -2.77 -12.85
C PHE A 266 5.33 -3.89 -12.83
N LYS A 267 5.08 -4.48 -14.01
CA LYS A 267 4.22 -5.65 -14.14
C LYS A 267 5.09 -6.89 -14.17
N TYR A 268 4.97 -7.73 -13.15
CA TYR A 268 5.73 -8.96 -13.02
C TYR A 268 4.79 -10.15 -13.07
N THR A 269 4.95 -11.03 -14.06
CA THR A 269 4.20 -12.30 -14.18
C THR A 269 2.67 -12.18 -14.00
N GLY A 270 2.09 -11.07 -14.47
CA GLY A 270 0.65 -10.79 -14.36
C GLY A 270 0.25 -9.91 -13.18
N ILE A 271 1.11 -9.77 -12.18
CA ILE A 271 0.90 -8.91 -11.00
C ILE A 271 1.37 -7.50 -11.30
N THR A 272 0.52 -6.52 -11.02
CA THR A 272 0.87 -5.10 -11.15
C THR A 272 1.43 -4.59 -9.83
N CYS A 273 2.71 -4.24 -9.77
CA CYS A 273 3.30 -3.66 -8.57
C CYS A 273 3.81 -2.26 -8.85
N PHE A 274 3.49 -1.31 -7.96
CA PHE A 274 4.00 0.05 -8.10
C PHE A 274 4.29 0.69 -6.75
N ASN A 275 5.25 1.61 -6.78
CA ASN A 275 5.61 2.49 -5.69
C ASN A 275 5.08 3.90 -5.94
N THR A 276 4.46 4.49 -4.91
CA THR A 276 3.91 5.84 -4.97
C THR A 276 4.93 6.95 -4.82
N GLY A 277 6.07 6.68 -4.17
CA GLY A 277 7.07 7.71 -3.84
C GLY A 277 6.66 8.58 -2.65
N SER A 278 7.50 9.55 -2.28
CA SER A 278 7.20 10.47 -1.18
C SER A 278 6.49 11.71 -1.69
N PHE A 279 5.24 11.92 -1.26
CA PHE A 279 4.47 13.11 -1.64
C PHE A 279 5.06 14.38 -1.03
N SER A 280 5.47 14.35 0.24
CA SER A 280 6.04 15.55 0.87
C SER A 280 7.39 15.97 0.29
N MET A 281 8.22 15.02 -0.16
CA MET A 281 9.53 15.31 -0.75
C MET A 281 9.44 15.62 -2.25
N ASP A 282 8.81 14.74 -3.02
CA ASP A 282 8.85 14.78 -4.49
C ASP A 282 7.55 15.29 -5.12
N SER A 283 6.51 15.55 -4.31
CA SER A 283 5.17 15.95 -4.77
C SER A 283 4.55 14.92 -5.73
N THR A 284 4.90 13.65 -5.55
CA THR A 284 4.47 12.52 -6.39
C THR A 284 3.23 11.83 -5.83
N PHE A 285 2.34 11.42 -6.72
CA PHE A 285 1.15 10.63 -6.41
C PHE A 285 0.80 9.75 -7.59
N VAL A 286 -0.04 8.74 -7.36
CA VAL A 286 -0.41 7.77 -8.40
C VAL A 286 -1.92 7.75 -8.59
N VAL A 287 -2.36 7.78 -9.84
CA VAL A 287 -3.74 7.51 -10.23
C VAL A 287 -3.80 6.08 -10.76
N TYR A 288 -4.58 5.23 -10.09
CA TYR A 288 -4.70 3.82 -10.41
C TYR A 288 -6.13 3.50 -10.86
N ARG A 289 -6.27 2.85 -12.02
CA ARG A 289 -7.56 2.41 -12.56
C ARG A 289 -7.72 0.92 -12.29
N PRO A 290 -8.49 0.49 -11.28
CA PRO A 290 -8.56 -0.92 -10.91
C PRO A 290 -9.12 -1.83 -12.00
N CYS A 291 -10.04 -1.35 -12.85
CA CYS A 291 -10.62 -2.16 -13.93
C CYS A 291 -9.59 -2.54 -15.02
N SER A 292 -8.73 -1.60 -15.44
CA SER A 292 -7.70 -1.85 -16.46
C SER A 292 -6.34 -2.24 -15.85
N GLN A 293 -6.20 -2.10 -14.53
CA GLN A 293 -4.94 -2.18 -13.79
C GLN A 293 -3.88 -1.18 -14.31
N GLU A 294 -4.31 -0.09 -14.92
CA GLU A 294 -3.42 0.96 -15.41
C GLU A 294 -2.95 1.85 -14.27
N VAL A 295 -1.67 2.19 -14.31
CA VAL A 295 -0.98 2.99 -13.30
C VAL A 295 -0.47 4.25 -13.98
N GLU A 296 -1.06 5.40 -13.64
CA GLU A 296 -0.63 6.71 -14.09
C GLU A 296 0.23 7.35 -12.97
N LEU A 297 1.53 7.48 -13.23
CA LEU A 297 2.46 8.14 -12.32
C LEU A 297 2.36 9.65 -12.51
N SER A 298 2.10 10.40 -11.43
CA SER A 298 1.87 11.83 -11.48
C SER A 298 2.77 12.58 -10.50
N SER A 299 3.09 13.82 -10.84
CA SER A 299 3.77 14.77 -9.97
C SER A 299 3.15 16.14 -10.15
N LEU A 300 3.10 16.93 -9.07
CA LEU A 300 2.75 18.34 -9.13
C LEU A 300 3.85 19.21 -9.75
#